data_AF-A0A5D2MUH4-F1
#
_entry.id   AF-A0A5D2MUH4-F1
#
_cell.length_a   1.000
_cell.length_b   1.000
_cell.length_c   1.000
_cell.angle_alpha   90.00
_cell.angle_beta   90.00
_cell.angle_gamma   90.00
#
_symmetry.space_group_name_H-M   'P 1'
#
loop_
_entity.id
_entity.type
_entity.pdbx_description
1 polymer ?
#
loop_
_entity_poly.entity_id
_entity_poly.type
_entity_poly.pdbx_seq_one_letter_code
_entity_poly.pdbx_strand_id
1 'polypeptide(L)'
;MADMVKQILAKPIQLADQVTKAADEASSFKQECAELKSKTEKLAGLLRQAARASSDLYERPTRRIIDDTEQVLDKALSLVLKCRGNGFMKRVFIIIPAAAFRKMSSQLENSIGNVSWLLRVSASADDRDDEYLGLPPIAANEPILCLIWEQIAILYTGSLDHRSDAATSLVSLARDNDRYGKLIIEEGGVGPLLKLVKEGKMEGQENAAKAIGLLGRDLESVEHMIRAGVCTVFAKILKEGPMKVQAVTAWAVSELAANYPKCQDLFAQHNIIRLLVSHLAFETIQ
;
A
#
# COMPACT_ATOMS: atom_id res chain seq x y z
N MET A 1 -4.30 -13.83 -4.94
CA MET A 1 -3.62 -12.54 -4.68
C MET A 1 -2.33 -12.44 -5.50
N ALA A 2 -1.37 -13.35 -5.32
CA ALA A 2 -0.14 -13.41 -6.12
C ALA A 2 -0.37 -13.42 -7.65
N ASP A 3 -1.39 -14.14 -8.14
CA ASP A 3 -1.67 -14.21 -9.58
C ASP A 3 -2.15 -12.88 -10.18
N MET A 4 -2.86 -12.05 -9.40
CA MET A 4 -3.26 -10.71 -9.86
C MET A 4 -2.05 -9.78 -9.96
N VAL A 5 -1.16 -9.83 -8.96
CA VAL A 5 0.07 -9.02 -8.95
C VAL A 5 1.00 -9.42 -10.10
N LYS A 6 1.12 -10.73 -10.39
CA LYS A 6 1.87 -11.22 -11.57
C LYS A 6 1.27 -10.72 -12.88
N GLN A 7 -0.06 -10.68 -13.00
CA GLN A 7 -0.72 -10.13 -14.19
C GLN A 7 -0.47 -8.63 -14.35
N ILE A 8 -0.53 -7.87 -13.26
CA ILE A 8 -0.27 -6.42 -13.26
C ILE A 8 1.19 -6.13 -13.68
N LEU A 9 2.15 -6.97 -13.26
CA LEU A 9 3.56 -6.81 -13.59
C LEU A 9 3.96 -7.28 -15.00
N ALA A 10 3.13 -8.09 -15.68
CA ALA A 10 3.48 -8.65 -16.97
C ALA A 10 3.62 -7.59 -18.07
N LYS A 11 2.65 -6.66 -18.15
CA LYS A 11 2.63 -5.58 -19.15
C LYS A 11 3.82 -4.61 -19.05
N PRO A 12 4.17 -4.05 -17.88
CA PRO A 12 5.33 -3.16 -17.77
C PRO A 12 6.66 -3.88 -18.04
N ILE A 13 6.81 -5.17 -17.70
CA ILE A 13 8.00 -5.94 -18.08
C ILE A 13 8.12 -6.03 -19.61
N GLN A 14 7.02 -6.35 -20.30
CA GLN A 14 7.00 -6.40 -21.77
C GLN A 14 7.30 -5.03 -22.40
N LEU A 15 6.74 -3.95 -21.87
CA LEU A 15 7.02 -2.60 -22.35
C LEU A 15 8.48 -2.22 -22.15
N ALA A 16 9.07 -2.55 -21.00
CA ALA A 16 10.49 -2.29 -20.75
C ALA A 16 11.39 -3.03 -21.76
N ASP A 17 11.09 -4.28 -22.07
CA ASP A 17 11.83 -5.04 -23.10
C ASP A 17 11.66 -4.43 -24.51
N GLN A 18 10.45 -3.94 -24.83
CA GLN A 18 10.21 -3.22 -26.09
C GLN A 18 10.98 -1.92 -26.19
N VAL A 19 11.07 -1.13 -25.10
CA VAL A 19 11.85 0.11 -25.04
C VAL A 19 13.34 -0.17 -25.26
N THR A 20 13.88 -1.19 -24.58
CA THR A 20 15.29 -1.61 -24.72
C THR A 20 15.60 -1.98 -26.17
N LYS A 21 14.75 -2.82 -26.79
CA LYS A 21 14.88 -3.18 -28.21
C LYS A 21 14.68 -1.97 -29.14
N ALA A 22 13.78 -1.05 -28.79
CA ALA A 22 13.55 0.17 -29.54
C ALA A 22 14.79 1.06 -29.57
N ALA A 23 15.50 1.14 -28.44
CA ALA A 23 16.69 1.97 -28.28
C ALA A 23 17.89 1.42 -29.05
N ASP A 24 18.02 0.10 -29.16
CA ASP A 24 19.10 -0.54 -29.95
C ASP A 24 18.97 -0.29 -31.45
N GLU A 25 17.73 -0.17 -31.95
CA GLU A 25 17.44 0.11 -33.36
C GLU A 25 17.42 1.63 -33.68
N ALA A 26 17.81 2.49 -32.73
CA ALA A 26 17.80 3.94 -32.91
C ALA A 26 18.89 4.42 -33.89
N SER A 27 18.48 5.22 -34.88
CA SER A 27 19.38 5.78 -35.89
C SER A 27 19.82 7.21 -35.56
N SER A 28 19.00 7.95 -34.81
CA SER A 28 19.26 9.31 -34.31
C SER A 28 19.25 9.34 -32.78
N PHE A 29 19.85 10.38 -32.17
CA PHE A 29 19.92 10.55 -30.70
C PHE A 29 20.45 9.30 -29.96
N LYS A 30 21.53 8.71 -30.48
CA LYS A 30 22.05 7.41 -30.02
C LYS A 30 22.49 7.44 -28.55
N GLN A 31 23.11 8.54 -28.12
CA GLN A 31 23.60 8.68 -26.74
C GLN A 31 22.43 8.76 -25.76
N GLU A 32 21.42 9.58 -26.07
CA GLU A 32 20.23 9.73 -25.25
C GLU A 32 19.40 8.43 -25.22
N CYS A 33 19.27 7.73 -26.35
CA CYS A 33 18.62 6.42 -26.40
C CYS A 33 19.37 5.37 -25.57
N ALA A 34 20.72 5.39 -25.58
CA ALA A 34 21.53 4.50 -24.74
C ALA A 34 21.34 4.78 -23.23
N GLU A 35 21.22 6.04 -22.83
CA GLU A 35 20.91 6.42 -21.45
C GLU A 35 19.52 5.89 -21.03
N LEU A 36 18.49 6.13 -21.84
CA LEU A 36 17.14 5.63 -21.58
C LEU A 36 17.10 4.10 -21.53
N LYS A 37 17.87 3.43 -22.40
CA LYS A 37 18.02 1.97 -22.40
C LYS A 37 18.56 1.47 -21.06
N SER A 38 19.70 1.99 -20.61
CA SER A 38 20.34 1.57 -19.36
C SER A 38 19.39 1.68 -18.15
N LYS A 39 18.66 2.80 -18.06
CA LYS A 39 17.65 2.99 -17.00
C LYS A 39 16.48 2.01 -17.14
N THR A 40 16.01 1.77 -18.35
CA THR A 40 14.91 0.83 -18.59
C THR A 40 15.31 -0.62 -18.29
N GLU A 41 16.55 -1.02 -18.58
CA GLU A 41 17.08 -2.34 -18.21
C GLU A 41 17.14 -2.51 -16.69
N LYS A 42 17.61 -1.50 -15.95
CA LYS A 42 17.59 -1.49 -14.48
C LYS A 42 16.17 -1.63 -13.95
N LEU A 43 15.23 -0.86 -14.48
CA LEU A 43 13.81 -0.94 -14.13
C LEU A 43 13.20 -2.32 -14.43
N ALA A 44 13.51 -2.89 -15.59
CA ALA A 44 13.07 -4.24 -15.96
C ALA A 44 13.62 -5.31 -15.00
N GLY A 45 14.85 -5.15 -14.51
CA GLY A 45 15.42 -5.97 -13.45
C GLY A 45 14.58 -5.94 -12.18
N LEU A 46 14.26 -4.74 -11.70
CA LEU A 46 13.43 -4.54 -10.49
C LEU A 46 12.00 -5.08 -10.67
N LEU A 47 11.36 -4.83 -11.82
CA LEU A 47 10.02 -5.37 -12.12
C LEU A 47 9.99 -6.89 -12.11
N ARG A 48 11.05 -7.55 -12.61
CA ARG A 48 11.17 -9.02 -12.55
C ARG A 48 11.40 -9.52 -11.13
N GLN A 49 12.18 -8.80 -10.31
CA GLN A 49 12.31 -9.11 -8.88
C GLN A 49 10.95 -9.01 -8.18
N ALA A 50 10.19 -7.95 -8.47
CA ALA A 50 8.84 -7.75 -7.93
C ALA A 50 7.90 -8.88 -8.35
N ALA A 51 7.98 -9.35 -9.60
CA ALA A 51 7.16 -10.47 -10.08
C ALA A 51 7.50 -11.80 -9.36
N ARG A 52 8.76 -12.01 -9.00
CA ARG A 52 9.21 -13.16 -8.21
C ARG A 52 8.73 -13.08 -6.77
N ALA A 53 8.74 -11.90 -6.16
CA ALA A 53 8.26 -11.62 -4.81
C ALA A 53 6.75 -11.32 -4.73
N SER A 54 5.98 -11.63 -5.78
CA SER A 54 4.56 -11.21 -5.93
C SER A 54 3.60 -11.73 -4.87
N SER A 55 3.97 -12.76 -4.11
CA SER A 55 3.22 -13.26 -2.94
C SER A 55 3.26 -12.30 -1.75
N ASP A 56 4.36 -11.56 -1.62
CA ASP A 56 4.71 -10.78 -0.42
C ASP A 56 4.61 -9.27 -0.68
N LEU A 57 4.34 -8.89 -1.94
CA LEU A 57 4.14 -7.50 -2.32
C LEU A 57 2.88 -6.91 -1.70
N TYR A 58 3.04 -5.72 -1.16
CA TYR A 58 1.94 -4.94 -0.64
C TYR A 58 1.04 -4.44 -1.79
N GLU A 59 -0.16 -5.02 -1.92
CA GLU A 59 -1.00 -4.96 -3.13
C GLU A 59 -1.35 -3.52 -3.57
N ARG A 60 -1.66 -2.63 -2.62
CA ARG A 60 -2.19 -1.30 -2.89
C ARG A 60 -1.15 -0.34 -3.48
N PRO A 61 0.05 -0.17 -2.87
CA PRO A 61 1.11 0.61 -3.51
C PRO A 61 1.61 -0.05 -4.78
N THR A 62 1.64 -1.39 -4.82
CA THR A 62 2.04 -2.12 -6.02
C THR A 62 1.20 -1.66 -7.21
N ARG A 63 -0.12 -1.64 -7.10
CA ARG A 63 -0.97 -1.22 -8.21
C ARG A 63 -0.67 0.20 -8.68
N ARG A 64 -0.59 1.18 -7.76
CA ARG A 64 -0.31 2.58 -8.12
C ARG A 64 1.07 2.77 -8.75
N ILE A 65 2.10 2.18 -8.14
CA ILE A 65 3.49 2.28 -8.60
C ILE A 65 3.62 1.63 -9.98
N ILE A 66 3.00 0.48 -10.18
CA ILE A 66 3.09 -0.24 -11.45
C ILE A 66 2.29 0.44 -12.56
N ASP A 67 1.09 0.98 -12.26
CA ASP A 67 0.30 1.75 -13.23
C ASP A 67 1.06 3.02 -13.69
N ASP A 68 1.70 3.75 -12.78
CA ASP A 68 2.54 4.91 -13.13
C ASP A 68 3.77 4.49 -13.96
N THR A 69 4.43 3.42 -13.55
CA THR A 69 5.60 2.85 -14.24
C THR A 69 5.23 2.44 -15.68
N GLU A 70 4.08 1.80 -15.87
CA GLU A 70 3.55 1.42 -17.18
C GLU A 70 3.36 2.65 -18.08
N GLN A 71 2.73 3.71 -17.57
CA GLN A 71 2.55 4.96 -18.32
C GLN A 71 3.87 5.63 -18.69
N VAL A 72 4.88 5.58 -17.80
CA VAL A 72 6.21 6.12 -18.09
C VAL A 72 6.89 5.29 -19.19
N LEU A 73 6.80 3.96 -19.13
CA LEU A 73 7.36 3.07 -20.16
C LEU A 73 6.68 3.25 -21.52
N ASP A 74 5.37 3.44 -21.58
CA ASP A 74 4.65 3.74 -22.84
C ASP A 74 5.12 5.07 -23.46
N LYS A 75 5.33 6.10 -22.62
CA LYS A 75 5.88 7.39 -23.08
C LYS A 75 7.33 7.24 -23.54
N ALA A 76 8.14 6.44 -22.83
CA ALA A 76 9.52 6.14 -23.21
C ALA A 76 9.57 5.43 -24.56
N LEU A 77 8.73 4.41 -24.76
CA LEU A 77 8.63 3.66 -26.02
C LEU A 77 8.25 4.59 -27.17
N SER A 78 7.23 5.42 -26.96
CA SER A 78 6.78 6.41 -27.95
C SER A 78 7.87 7.42 -28.33
N LEU A 79 8.75 7.79 -27.40
CA LEU A 79 9.88 8.68 -27.65
C LEU A 79 10.99 7.98 -28.42
N VAL A 80 11.37 6.77 -28.01
CA VAL A 80 12.46 6.01 -28.61
C VAL A 80 12.09 5.52 -30.02
N LEU A 81 10.83 5.13 -30.26
CA LEU A 81 10.34 4.77 -31.60
C LEU A 81 10.46 5.90 -32.61
N LYS A 82 10.39 7.17 -32.18
CA LYS A 82 10.63 8.34 -33.05
C LYS A 82 12.09 8.49 -33.49
N CYS A 83 13.01 7.80 -32.82
CA CYS A 83 14.45 7.81 -33.11
C CYS A 83 14.86 6.69 -34.10
N ARG A 84 13.95 5.75 -34.37
CA ARG A 84 14.13 4.72 -35.40
C ARG A 84 14.00 5.35 -36.79
N GLY A 85 14.99 5.10 -37.64
CA GLY A 85 14.99 5.55 -39.02
C GLY A 85 14.09 4.66 -39.85
N ASN A 86 12.77 4.86 -39.82
CA ASN A 86 11.88 4.08 -40.67
C ASN A 86 12.00 4.51 -42.13
N GLY A 87 12.34 3.55 -42.98
CA GLY A 87 12.62 3.73 -44.40
C GLY A 87 11.51 4.41 -45.22
N PHE A 88 12.01 5.17 -46.19
CA PHE A 88 11.44 5.62 -47.46
C PHE A 88 10.20 6.54 -47.57
N MET A 89 9.31 6.70 -46.57
CA MET A 89 8.14 7.60 -46.80
C MET A 89 7.68 8.54 -45.68
N LYS A 90 8.46 8.73 -44.60
CA LYS A 90 8.18 9.81 -43.63
C LYS A 90 9.46 10.48 -43.14
N ARG A 91 10.13 11.24 -44.02
CA ARG A 91 10.96 12.39 -43.58
C ARG A 91 10.04 13.52 -43.12
N VAL A 92 9.18 13.24 -42.13
CA VAL A 92 8.63 14.30 -41.30
C VAL A 92 9.79 14.68 -40.39
N PHE A 93 10.19 15.94 -40.39
CA PHE A 93 11.18 16.45 -39.44
C PHE A 93 10.60 16.28 -38.03
N ILE A 94 10.85 15.14 -37.39
CA ILE A 94 10.46 14.92 -36.00
C ILE A 94 11.43 15.75 -35.17
N ILE A 95 11.02 16.97 -34.84
CA ILE A 95 11.74 17.82 -33.89
C ILE A 95 11.48 17.21 -32.52
N ILE A 96 12.47 16.50 -31.98
CA ILE A 96 12.49 16.04 -30.59
C ILE A 96 13.30 17.08 -29.80
N PRO A 97 12.66 17.86 -28.90
CA PRO A 97 13.40 18.77 -28.04
C PRO A 97 14.35 17.99 -27.13
N ALA A 98 15.59 18.47 -26.93
CA ALA A 98 16.53 17.86 -25.98
C ALA A 98 15.98 17.81 -24.54
N ALA A 99 15.03 18.69 -24.21
CA ALA A 99 14.29 18.65 -22.94
C ALA A 99 13.41 17.40 -22.78
N ALA A 100 12.95 16.78 -23.88
CA ALA A 100 12.11 15.59 -23.85
C ALA A 100 12.88 14.37 -23.33
N PHE A 101 14.13 14.17 -23.77
CA PHE A 101 15.00 13.10 -23.28
C PHE A 101 15.35 13.29 -21.81
N ARG A 102 15.71 14.52 -21.40
CA ARG A 102 15.99 14.82 -19.98
C ARG A 102 14.78 14.56 -19.09
N LYS A 103 13.60 15.00 -19.51
CA LYS A 103 12.35 14.72 -18.79
C LYS A 103 12.07 13.22 -18.69
N MET A 104 12.23 12.49 -19.80
CA MET A 104 12.03 11.04 -19.82
C MET A 104 13.02 10.31 -18.91
N SER A 105 14.30 10.69 -18.96
CA SER A 105 15.34 10.14 -18.10
C SER A 105 15.03 10.35 -16.62
N SER A 106 14.51 11.52 -16.24
CA SER A 106 14.05 11.79 -14.87
C SER A 106 12.82 10.96 -14.48
N GLN A 107 11.85 10.77 -15.38
CA GLN A 107 10.67 9.95 -15.12
C GLN A 107 11.00 8.47 -14.93
N LEU A 108 11.94 7.93 -15.73
CA LEU A 108 12.44 6.56 -15.54
C LEU A 108 13.19 6.42 -14.21
N GLU A 109 14.01 7.40 -13.82
CA GLU A 109 14.69 7.40 -12.52
C GLU A 109 13.68 7.38 -11.36
N ASN A 110 12.61 8.18 -11.46
CA ASN A 110 11.55 8.19 -10.46
C ASN A 110 10.84 6.82 -10.37
N SER A 111 10.59 6.18 -11.52
CA SER A 111 9.99 4.85 -11.57
C SER A 111 10.91 3.79 -10.94
N ILE A 112 12.22 3.86 -11.19
CA ILE A 112 13.24 3.02 -10.55
C ILE A 112 13.22 3.21 -9.03
N GLY A 113 13.13 4.45 -8.56
CA GLY A 113 13.01 4.77 -7.13
C GLY A 113 11.74 4.18 -6.52
N ASN A 114 10.59 4.31 -7.20
CA ASN A 114 9.31 3.78 -6.74
C ASN A 114 9.33 2.24 -6.62
N VAL A 115 9.79 1.53 -7.65
CA VAL A 115 9.82 0.05 -7.62
C VAL A 115 10.86 -0.47 -6.63
N SER A 116 12.02 0.19 -6.51
CA SER A 116 13.02 -0.13 -5.48
C SER A 116 12.44 0.00 -4.07
N TRP A 117 11.73 1.10 -3.80
CA TRP A 117 11.05 1.30 -2.52
C TRP A 117 10.01 0.21 -2.24
N LEU A 118 9.21 -0.16 -3.26
CA LEU A 118 8.19 -1.21 -3.12
C LEU A 118 8.80 -2.57 -2.76
N LEU A 119 9.90 -2.94 -3.39
CA LEU A 119 10.62 -4.18 -3.10
C LEU A 119 11.14 -4.18 -1.66
N ARG A 120 11.73 -3.07 -1.21
CA ARG A 120 12.26 -2.94 0.14
C ARG A 120 11.17 -3.00 1.20
N VAL A 121 10.08 -2.25 1.02
CA VAL A 121 8.99 -2.21 2.02
C VAL A 121 8.28 -3.57 2.12
N SER A 122 8.32 -4.36 1.05
CA SER A 122 7.77 -5.72 1.01
C SER A 122 8.77 -6.80 1.46
N ALA A 123 10.05 -6.46 1.64
CA ALA A 123 11.06 -7.40 2.14
C ALA A 123 10.83 -7.70 3.63
N SER A 124 11.22 -8.91 4.06
CA SER A 124 11.24 -9.28 5.48
C SER A 124 12.17 -8.37 6.28
N ALA A 125 11.88 -8.20 7.57
CA ALA A 125 12.64 -7.32 8.45
C ALA A 125 14.16 -7.63 8.48
N ASP A 126 14.55 -8.89 8.24
CA ASP A 126 15.94 -9.36 8.24
C ASP A 126 16.72 -9.01 6.96
N ASP A 127 16.04 -8.66 5.85
CA ASP A 127 16.64 -8.39 4.53
C ASP A 127 16.62 -6.90 4.15
N ARG A 128 16.24 -6.01 5.08
CA ARG A 128 16.20 -4.57 4.80
C ARG A 128 17.59 -3.95 4.92
N ASP A 129 18.32 -3.89 3.81
CA ASP A 129 19.52 -3.07 3.70
C ASP A 129 19.18 -1.58 3.98
N ASP A 130 19.85 -1.02 4.98
CA ASP A 130 19.60 0.30 5.59
C ASP A 130 20.05 1.49 4.69
N GLU A 131 20.44 1.22 3.44
CA GLU A 131 21.24 2.16 2.62
C GLU A 131 20.41 3.19 1.81
N TYR A 132 19.08 3.23 1.90
CA TYR A 132 18.29 4.28 1.22
C TYR A 132 17.00 4.70 1.93
N LEU A 133 17.10 5.67 2.86
CA LEU A 133 16.01 6.29 3.64
C LEU A 133 15.13 7.29 2.86
N GLY A 134 15.00 7.11 1.53
CA GLY A 134 14.21 8.00 0.68
C GLY A 134 12.73 7.59 0.61
N LEU A 135 11.83 8.59 0.64
CA LEU A 135 10.43 8.43 0.23
C LEU A 135 10.37 7.99 -1.25
N PRO A 136 9.40 7.15 -1.66
CA PRO A 136 9.22 6.83 -3.06
C PRO A 136 8.83 8.12 -3.80
N PRO A 137 9.46 8.44 -4.94
CA PRO A 137 9.15 9.65 -5.72
C PRO A 137 7.65 9.89 -5.97
N ILE A 138 6.84 8.84 -6.10
CA ILE A 138 5.37 8.94 -6.27
C ILE A 138 4.66 9.61 -5.10
N ALA A 139 5.22 9.51 -3.89
CA ALA A 139 4.67 10.08 -2.67
C ALA A 139 5.39 11.38 -2.25
N ALA A 140 6.29 11.92 -3.10
CA ALA A 140 7.01 13.16 -2.77
C ALA A 140 6.06 14.35 -2.52
N ASN A 141 4.89 14.36 -3.17
CA ASN A 141 3.87 15.40 -2.99
C ASN A 141 2.84 15.05 -1.89
N GLU A 142 2.81 13.80 -1.41
CA GLU A 142 1.91 13.32 -0.36
C GLU A 142 2.69 12.46 0.65
N PRO A 143 3.57 13.06 1.48
CA PRO A 143 4.45 12.31 2.38
C PRO A 143 3.68 11.45 3.40
N ILE A 144 2.47 11.87 3.77
CA ILE A 144 1.57 11.11 4.64
C ILE A 144 1.17 9.77 4.02
N LEU A 145 0.96 9.71 2.69
CA LEU A 145 0.60 8.47 2.01
C LEU A 145 1.74 7.44 2.12
N CYS A 146 2.99 7.89 1.96
CA CYS A 146 4.15 7.03 2.16
C CYS A 146 4.21 6.51 3.60
N LEU A 147 4.02 7.40 4.59
CA LEU A 147 4.02 7.01 5.99
C LEU A 147 2.94 5.95 6.27
N ILE A 148 1.72 6.13 5.75
CA ILE A 148 0.64 5.16 5.87
C ILE A 148 1.04 3.82 5.29
N TRP A 149 1.61 3.79 4.08
CA TRP A 149 2.05 2.54 3.46
C TRP A 149 3.13 1.83 4.26
N GLU A 150 4.11 2.58 4.78
CA GLU A 150 5.17 2.04 5.61
C GLU A 150 4.63 1.43 6.91
N GLN A 151 3.73 2.13 7.61
CA GLN A 151 3.11 1.60 8.82
C GLN A 151 2.29 0.33 8.53
N ILE A 152 1.53 0.30 7.44
CA ILE A 152 0.75 -0.90 7.09
C ILE A 152 1.68 -2.06 6.70
N ALA A 153 2.78 -1.80 5.99
CA ALA A 153 3.77 -2.84 5.70
C ALA A 153 4.40 -3.41 6.98
N ILE A 154 4.75 -2.55 7.94
CA ILE A 154 5.25 -2.99 9.26
C ILE A 154 4.20 -3.84 9.99
N LEU A 155 2.90 -3.53 9.88
CA LEU A 155 1.84 -4.36 10.44
C LEU A 155 1.81 -5.80 9.86
N TYR A 156 2.24 -5.98 8.61
CA TYR A 156 2.34 -7.30 7.97
C TYR A 156 3.63 -8.05 8.33
N THR A 157 4.78 -7.38 8.24
CA THR A 157 6.10 -8.03 8.22
C THR A 157 6.93 -7.80 9.49
N GLY A 158 6.59 -6.79 10.29
CA GLY A 158 7.36 -6.43 11.49
C GLY A 158 7.25 -7.45 12.62
N SER A 159 8.14 -7.31 13.62
CA SER A 159 8.02 -8.00 14.92
C SER A 159 6.77 -7.52 15.66
N LEU A 160 6.31 -8.26 16.67
CA LEU A 160 5.12 -7.86 17.45
C LEU A 160 5.25 -6.46 18.07
N ASP A 161 6.48 -6.06 18.44
CA ASP A 161 6.76 -4.74 19.03
C ASP A 161 6.67 -3.65 17.95
N HIS A 162 7.32 -3.84 16.79
CA HIS A 162 7.21 -2.91 15.67
C HIS A 162 5.77 -2.77 15.13
N ARG A 163 4.99 -3.85 15.16
CA ARG A 163 3.56 -3.80 14.81
C ARG A 163 2.77 -2.94 15.80
N SER A 164 3.10 -3.00 17.09
CA SER A 164 2.49 -2.14 18.11
C SER A 164 2.82 -0.66 17.87
N ASP A 165 4.08 -0.36 17.60
CA ASP A 165 4.53 1.01 17.26
C ASP A 165 3.83 1.51 16.00
N ALA A 166 3.71 0.67 14.97
CA ALA A 166 3.03 1.02 13.74
C ALA A 166 1.54 1.30 13.96
N ALA A 167 0.86 0.49 14.77
CA ALA A 167 -0.53 0.76 15.16
C ALA A 167 -0.66 2.09 15.91
N THR A 168 0.29 2.44 16.78
CA THR A 168 0.32 3.72 17.51
C THR A 168 0.47 4.92 16.57
N SER A 169 1.35 4.81 15.56
CA SER A 169 1.48 5.82 14.51
C SER A 169 0.18 5.99 13.73
N LEU A 170 -0.49 4.89 13.35
CA LEU A 170 -1.78 4.94 12.65
C LEU A 170 -2.91 5.54 13.52
N VAL A 171 -2.93 5.26 14.83
CA VAL A 171 -3.84 5.91 15.79
C VAL A 171 -3.65 7.42 15.77
N SER A 172 -2.41 7.89 15.76
CA SER A 172 -2.10 9.33 15.75
C SER A 172 -2.59 9.97 14.46
N LEU A 173 -2.28 9.36 13.30
CA LEU A 173 -2.76 9.85 12.00
C LEU A 173 -4.30 9.89 11.90
N ALA A 174 -4.98 8.83 12.33
CA ALA A 174 -6.44 8.74 12.27
C ALA A 174 -7.15 9.74 13.20
N ARG A 175 -6.49 10.14 14.30
CA ARG A 175 -7.00 11.15 15.23
C ARG A 175 -6.78 12.57 14.74
N ASP A 176 -5.67 12.82 14.06
CA ASP A 176 -5.28 14.17 13.64
C ASP A 176 -6.13 14.67 12.45
N ASN A 177 -6.51 13.78 11.53
CA ASN A 177 -7.28 14.16 10.35
C ASN A 177 -8.13 13.01 9.79
N ASP A 178 -9.43 13.26 9.59
CA ASP A 178 -10.37 12.30 9.01
C ASP A 178 -9.94 11.82 7.61
N ARG A 179 -9.30 12.68 6.80
CA ARG A 179 -8.74 12.30 5.49
C ARG A 179 -7.68 11.21 5.63
N TYR A 180 -6.86 11.26 6.68
CA TYR A 180 -5.83 10.24 6.91
C TYR A 180 -6.46 8.92 7.36
N GLY A 181 -7.50 8.98 8.19
CA GLY A 181 -8.30 7.79 8.51
C GLY A 181 -8.85 7.11 7.27
N LYS A 182 -9.46 7.89 6.36
CA LYS A 182 -9.97 7.35 5.09
C LYS A 182 -8.86 6.74 4.23
N LEU A 183 -7.71 7.41 4.10
CA LEU A 183 -6.55 6.86 3.39
C LEU A 183 -6.08 5.52 3.99
N ILE A 184 -6.00 5.41 5.32
CA ILE A 184 -5.60 4.14 5.97
C ILE A 184 -6.54 3.00 5.57
N ILE A 185 -7.84 3.25 5.48
CA ILE A 185 -8.83 2.25 5.03
C ILE A 185 -8.62 1.92 3.55
N GLU A 186 -8.54 2.94 2.69
CA GLU A 186 -8.38 2.79 1.23
C GLU A 186 -7.11 2.02 0.84
N GLU A 187 -6.03 2.26 1.59
CA GLU A 187 -4.75 1.55 1.43
C GLU A 187 -4.73 0.16 2.06
N GLY A 188 -5.80 -0.27 2.73
CA GLY A 188 -5.94 -1.65 3.22
C GLY A 188 -5.40 -1.90 4.63
N GLY A 189 -5.30 -0.87 5.47
CA GLY A 189 -4.81 -0.98 6.84
C GLY A 189 -5.71 -1.77 7.79
N VAL A 190 -7.01 -1.90 7.48
CA VAL A 190 -8.00 -2.57 8.35
C VAL A 190 -7.65 -4.04 8.59
N GLY A 191 -7.27 -4.79 7.55
CA GLY A 191 -6.96 -6.23 7.67
C GLY A 191 -5.82 -6.53 8.65
N PRO A 192 -4.64 -5.89 8.50
CA PRO A 192 -3.52 -6.04 9.43
C PRO A 192 -3.83 -5.58 10.84
N LEU A 193 -4.56 -4.48 11.00
CA LEU A 193 -5.01 -4.02 12.32
C LEU A 193 -5.89 -5.09 12.98
N LEU A 194 -6.86 -5.66 12.27
CA LEU A 194 -7.69 -6.76 12.78
C LEU A 194 -6.88 -8.01 13.13
N LYS A 195 -5.82 -8.31 12.38
CA LYS A 195 -4.90 -9.41 12.70
C LYS A 195 -4.12 -9.11 13.98
N LEU A 196 -3.62 -7.88 14.13
CA LEU A 196 -2.90 -7.44 15.32
C LEU A 196 -3.80 -7.44 16.57
N VAL A 197 -5.07 -7.07 16.44
CA VAL A 197 -6.07 -7.22 17.52
C VAL A 197 -6.17 -8.68 17.99
N LYS A 198 -6.11 -9.66 17.08
CA LYS A 198 -6.22 -11.09 17.43
C LYS A 198 -4.95 -11.70 18.01
N GLU A 199 -3.80 -11.35 17.46
CA GLU A 199 -2.53 -12.07 17.65
C GLU A 199 -1.44 -11.24 18.35
N GLY A 200 -1.69 -9.95 18.57
CA GLY A 200 -0.72 -9.03 19.17
C GLY A 200 -0.48 -9.27 20.66
N LYS A 201 0.60 -8.68 21.17
CA LYS A 201 0.75 -8.43 22.62
C LYS A 201 -0.30 -7.41 23.08
N MET A 202 -0.58 -7.37 24.38
CA MET A 202 -1.62 -6.52 24.97
C MET A 202 -1.60 -5.08 24.43
N GLU A 203 -0.43 -4.43 24.42
CA GLU A 203 -0.27 -3.06 23.89
C GLU A 203 -0.63 -2.95 22.40
N GLY A 204 -0.13 -3.88 21.57
CA GLY A 204 -0.47 -3.92 20.15
C GLY A 204 -1.95 -4.18 19.89
N GLN A 205 -2.60 -5.02 20.71
CA GLN A 205 -4.04 -5.27 20.63
C GLN A 205 -4.84 -4.02 20.99
N GLU A 206 -4.46 -3.32 22.06
CA GLU A 206 -5.09 -2.05 22.47
C GLU A 206 -4.95 -0.99 21.37
N ASN A 207 -3.73 -0.77 20.86
CA ASN A 207 -3.47 0.22 19.82
C ASN A 207 -4.20 -0.11 18.51
N ALA A 208 -4.25 -1.38 18.13
CA ALA A 208 -4.96 -1.79 16.92
C ALA A 208 -6.48 -1.65 17.06
N ALA A 209 -7.06 -2.04 18.19
CA ALA A 209 -8.48 -1.86 18.47
C ALA A 209 -8.85 -0.37 18.50
N LYS A 210 -7.97 0.45 19.09
CA LYS A 210 -8.12 1.91 19.12
C LYS A 210 -8.08 2.52 17.71
N ALA A 211 -7.16 2.08 16.86
CA ALA A 211 -7.09 2.51 15.47
C ALA A 211 -8.41 2.21 14.75
N ILE A 212 -8.90 0.96 14.83
CA ILE A 212 -10.17 0.56 14.20
C ILE A 212 -11.35 1.42 14.66
N GLY A 213 -11.44 1.75 15.96
CA GLY A 213 -12.47 2.65 16.47
C GLY A 213 -12.39 4.06 15.87
N LEU A 214 -11.19 4.63 15.77
CA LEU A 214 -10.96 5.96 15.19
C LEU A 214 -11.20 6.04 13.68
N LEU A 215 -11.02 4.93 12.97
CA LEU A 215 -11.23 4.86 11.52
C LEU A 215 -12.73 4.90 11.14
N GLY A 216 -13.63 4.55 12.06
CA GLY A 216 -15.06 4.43 11.79
C GLY A 216 -15.83 5.74 11.85
N ARG A 217 -15.42 6.75 11.08
CA ARG A 217 -16.01 8.11 11.10
C ARG A 217 -17.25 8.26 10.23
N ASP A 218 -17.44 7.41 9.23
CA ASP A 218 -18.53 7.50 8.27
C ASP A 218 -19.07 6.12 7.86
N LEU A 219 -20.23 6.12 7.21
CA LEU A 219 -20.95 4.92 6.78
C LEU A 219 -20.09 3.98 5.92
N GLU A 220 -19.36 4.51 4.95
CA GLU A 220 -18.55 3.74 4.00
C GLU A 220 -17.39 3.06 4.74
N SER A 221 -16.73 3.82 5.63
CA SER A 221 -15.64 3.34 6.48
C SER A 221 -16.10 2.20 7.40
N VAL A 222 -17.24 2.37 8.09
CA VAL A 222 -17.76 1.32 8.97
C VAL A 222 -18.21 0.09 8.16
N GLU A 223 -18.90 0.28 7.04
CA GLU A 223 -19.31 -0.84 6.19
C GLU A 223 -18.10 -1.64 5.67
N HIS A 224 -17.02 -0.96 5.29
CA HIS A 224 -15.78 -1.62 4.90
C HIS A 224 -15.20 -2.48 6.04
N MET A 225 -15.14 -1.95 7.26
CA MET A 225 -14.61 -2.68 8.43
C MET A 225 -15.50 -3.87 8.82
N ILE A 226 -16.81 -3.73 8.68
CA ILE A 226 -17.77 -4.82 8.87
C ILE A 226 -17.52 -5.95 7.87
N ARG A 227 -17.37 -5.62 6.57
CA ARG A 227 -17.04 -6.61 5.53
C ARG A 227 -15.67 -7.27 5.76
N ALA A 228 -14.72 -6.54 6.34
CA ALA A 228 -13.42 -7.08 6.75
C ALA A 228 -13.48 -8.01 7.98
N GLY A 229 -14.64 -8.14 8.61
CA GLY A 229 -14.89 -9.10 9.69
C GLY A 229 -14.67 -8.55 11.11
N VAL A 230 -14.73 -7.23 11.30
CA VAL A 230 -14.54 -6.59 12.62
C VAL A 230 -15.45 -7.18 13.70
N CYS A 231 -16.72 -7.51 13.37
CA CYS A 231 -17.67 -8.11 14.33
C CYS A 231 -17.14 -9.40 14.95
N THR A 232 -16.63 -10.30 14.11
CA THR A 232 -16.10 -11.59 14.55
C THR A 232 -14.85 -11.42 15.41
N VAL A 233 -13.98 -10.46 15.04
CA VAL A 233 -12.76 -10.17 15.81
C VAL A 233 -13.12 -9.60 17.18
N PHE A 234 -13.99 -8.59 17.21
CA PHE A 234 -14.38 -7.90 18.44
C PHE A 234 -15.17 -8.82 19.37
N ALA A 235 -16.06 -9.67 18.85
CA ALA A 235 -16.75 -10.66 19.66
C ALA A 235 -15.77 -11.63 20.35
N LYS A 236 -14.72 -12.08 19.65
CA LYS A 236 -13.69 -12.94 20.24
C LYS A 236 -12.92 -12.23 21.35
N ILE A 237 -12.47 -11.00 21.11
CA ILE A 237 -11.72 -10.22 22.09
C ILE A 237 -12.57 -9.86 23.30
N LEU A 238 -13.84 -9.47 23.09
CA LEU A 238 -14.76 -9.22 24.19
C LEU A 238 -14.96 -10.48 25.03
N LYS A 239 -14.96 -11.67 24.45
CA LYS A 239 -15.16 -12.92 25.21
C LYS A 239 -13.90 -13.38 25.97
N GLU A 240 -12.72 -13.26 25.37
CA GLU A 240 -11.50 -13.97 25.82
C GLU A 240 -10.29 -13.05 26.03
N GLY A 241 -10.39 -11.78 25.67
CA GLY A 241 -9.29 -10.83 25.73
C GLY A 241 -9.00 -10.33 27.15
N PRO A 242 -7.80 -9.79 27.40
CA PRO A 242 -7.50 -9.10 28.65
C PRO A 242 -8.45 -7.92 28.89
N MET A 243 -8.79 -7.63 30.15
CA MET A 243 -9.76 -6.58 30.52
C MET A 243 -9.47 -5.22 29.87
N LYS A 244 -8.20 -4.82 29.78
CA LYS A 244 -7.80 -3.57 29.10
C LYS A 244 -8.16 -3.58 27.62
N VAL A 245 -7.86 -4.67 26.92
CA VAL A 245 -8.17 -4.84 25.49
C VAL A 245 -9.69 -4.93 25.29
N GLN A 246 -10.41 -5.61 26.18
CA GLN A 246 -11.89 -5.66 26.17
C GLN A 246 -12.49 -4.27 26.30
N ALA A 247 -11.97 -3.43 27.21
CA ALA A 247 -12.45 -2.06 27.40
C ALA A 247 -12.24 -1.19 26.15
N VAL A 248 -11.06 -1.25 25.53
CA VAL A 248 -10.78 -0.51 24.28
C VAL A 248 -11.64 -1.05 23.13
N THR A 249 -11.86 -2.36 23.06
CA THR A 249 -12.74 -2.98 22.06
C THR A 249 -14.19 -2.54 22.25
N ALA A 250 -14.68 -2.45 23.49
CA ALA A 250 -16.00 -1.93 23.81
C ALA A 250 -16.16 -0.46 23.39
N TRP A 251 -15.14 0.36 23.65
CA TRP A 251 -15.11 1.74 23.14
C TRP A 251 -15.17 1.78 21.61
N ALA A 252 -14.35 0.98 20.91
CA ALA A 252 -14.38 0.92 19.46
C ALA A 252 -15.76 0.49 18.91
N VAL A 253 -16.42 -0.51 19.52
CA VAL A 253 -17.80 -0.90 19.18
C VAL A 253 -18.76 0.28 19.33
N SER A 254 -18.63 1.06 20.40
CA SER A 254 -19.49 2.22 20.64
C SER A 254 -19.34 3.31 19.57
N GLU A 255 -18.11 3.59 19.13
CA GLU A 255 -17.84 4.54 18.03
C GLU A 255 -18.45 4.06 16.71
N LEU A 256 -18.25 2.79 16.36
CA LEU A 256 -18.83 2.21 15.13
C LEU A 256 -20.36 2.25 15.15
N ALA A 257 -20.98 1.92 16.30
CA ALA A 257 -22.43 1.92 16.47
C ALA A 257 -23.02 3.34 16.45
N ALA A 258 -22.28 4.34 16.92
CA ALA A 258 -22.69 5.74 16.88
C ALA A 258 -22.67 6.29 15.44
N ASN A 259 -21.61 6.00 14.68
CA ASN A 259 -21.44 6.52 13.32
C ASN A 259 -22.22 5.72 12.27
N TYR A 260 -22.49 4.44 12.52
CA TYR A 260 -23.29 3.60 11.63
C TYR A 260 -24.34 2.76 12.40
N PRO A 261 -25.51 3.33 12.74
CA PRO A 261 -26.52 2.64 13.57
C PRO A 261 -26.98 1.28 13.03
N LYS A 262 -26.98 1.06 11.71
CA LYS A 262 -27.36 -0.24 11.14
C LYS A 262 -26.37 -1.38 11.48
N CYS A 263 -25.14 -1.08 11.89
CA CYS A 263 -24.23 -2.13 12.37
C CYS A 263 -24.65 -2.72 13.71
N GLN A 264 -25.58 -2.10 14.45
CA GLN A 264 -26.10 -2.63 15.71
C GLN A 264 -26.75 -4.00 15.52
N ASP A 265 -27.48 -4.21 14.43
CA ASP A 265 -28.09 -5.52 14.11
C ASP A 265 -27.02 -6.59 13.88
N LEU A 266 -25.92 -6.23 13.21
CA LEU A 266 -24.78 -7.13 13.00
C LEU A 266 -24.06 -7.42 14.32
N PHE A 267 -23.86 -6.42 15.16
CA PHE A 267 -23.31 -6.62 16.50
C PHE A 267 -24.19 -7.50 17.37
N ALA A 268 -25.52 -7.38 17.26
CA ALA A 268 -26.48 -8.26 17.92
C ALA A 268 -26.34 -9.71 17.43
N GLN A 269 -26.28 -9.93 16.12
CA GLN A 269 -26.09 -11.25 15.50
C GLN A 269 -24.77 -11.91 15.95
N HIS A 270 -23.73 -11.12 16.18
CA HIS A 270 -22.42 -11.60 16.66
C HIS A 270 -22.30 -11.66 18.19
N ASN A 271 -23.40 -11.58 18.94
CA ASN A 271 -23.44 -11.62 20.41
C ASN A 271 -22.65 -10.50 21.13
N ILE A 272 -22.26 -9.43 20.43
CA ILE A 272 -21.47 -8.35 21.01
C ILE A 272 -22.25 -7.67 22.14
N ILE A 273 -23.55 -7.41 21.95
CA ILE A 273 -24.40 -6.80 22.98
C ILE A 273 -24.41 -7.65 24.26
N ARG A 274 -24.58 -8.97 24.13
CA ARG A 274 -24.59 -9.90 25.27
C ARG A 274 -23.27 -9.86 26.03
N LEU A 275 -22.15 -9.83 25.31
CA LEU A 275 -20.82 -9.77 25.91
C LEU A 275 -20.60 -8.44 26.66
N LEU A 276 -20.97 -7.32 26.06
CA LEU A 276 -20.88 -6.00 26.70
C LEU A 276 -21.72 -5.94 27.99
N VAL A 277 -22.96 -6.43 27.96
CA VAL A 277 -23.81 -6.51 29.16
C VAL A 277 -23.19 -7.42 30.23
N SER A 278 -22.59 -8.55 29.84
CA SER A 278 -21.94 -9.46 30.79
C SER A 278 -20.74 -8.83 31.50
N HIS A 279 -20.00 -7.93 30.85
CA HIS A 279 -18.90 -7.20 31.48
C HIS A 279 -19.38 -6.18 32.50
N LEU A 280 -20.52 -5.52 32.25
CA LEU A 280 -21.15 -4.62 33.22
C LEU A 280 -21.72 -5.40 34.41
N ALA A 281 -22.21 -6.61 34.18
CA ALA A 281 -22.79 -7.47 35.21
C ALA A 281 -21.75 -8.21 36.07
N PHE A 282 -20.46 -8.13 35.73
CA PHE A 282 -19.39 -8.90 36.37
C PHE A 282 -19.26 -8.62 37.89
N GLU A 283 -19.62 -7.43 38.36
CA GLU A 283 -19.64 -7.08 39.80
C GLU A 283 -21.02 -7.23 40.46
N THR A 284 -22.08 -7.52 39.71
CA THR A 284 -23.46 -7.60 40.24
C THR A 284 -23.88 -9.01 40.66
N ILE A 285 -23.01 -10.01 40.53
CA ILE A 285 -23.24 -11.37 41.04
C ILE A 285 -22.28 -11.60 42.22
N GLN A 286 -22.65 -11.09 43.39
CA GLN A 286 -22.20 -11.58 44.70
C GLN A 286 -23.43 -12.00 45.51
#